data_AF-A0A7I7NIR5-F1
#
_entry.id   AF-A0A7I7NIR5-F1
#
_cell.length_a   1.000
_cell.length_b   1.000
_cell.length_c   1.000
_cell.angle_alpha   90.00
_cell.angle_beta   90.00
_cell.angle_gamma   90.00
#
_symmetry.space_group_name_H-M   'P 1'
#
loop_
_entity.id
_entity.type
_entity.pdbx_description
1 polymer ?
#
loop_
_entity_poly.entity_id
_entity_poly.type
_entity_poly.pdbx_seq_one_letter_code
_entity_poly.pdbx_strand_id
1 'polypeptide(L)'
;MPDPAITAPGQALVRPLMVAFCDLDVALCHGRGPLPPGYAVGHEGLAEVVALGDDVRDVRVGDRVVVPFQISCGTCRECRRGVTGSCGSVPLMATYGMAR
;
A
#
# COMPACT_ATOMS: atom_id res chain seq x y z
N MET A 1 17.47 -0.38 -5.98
CA MET A 1 16.27 -1.08 -6.48
C MET A 1 15.94 -0.53 -7.87
N PRO A 2 15.39 -1.34 -8.79
CA PRO A 2 14.87 -0.80 -10.04
C PRO A 2 13.63 0.06 -9.79
N ASP A 3 13.31 0.93 -10.74
CA ASP A 3 12.08 1.72 -10.68
C ASP A 3 10.83 0.82 -10.76
N PRO A 4 9.76 1.14 -10.02
CA PRO A 4 8.52 0.37 -10.04
C PRO A 4 7.83 0.48 -11.40
N ALA A 5 7.26 -0.64 -11.85
CA ALA A 5 6.47 -0.73 -13.06
C ALA A 5 5.12 -1.42 -12.79
N ILE A 6 4.12 -1.13 -13.60
CA ILE A 6 2.84 -1.85 -13.57
C ILE A 6 3.05 -3.24 -14.18
N THR A 7 2.77 -4.28 -13.39
CA THR A 7 2.91 -5.68 -13.77
C THR A 7 1.56 -6.41 -13.84
N ALA A 8 0.48 -5.80 -13.37
CA ALA A 8 -0.86 -6.36 -13.38
C ALA A 8 -1.93 -5.28 -13.63
N PRO A 9 -3.05 -5.61 -14.28
CA PRO A 9 -4.02 -4.62 -14.74
C PRO A 9 -4.76 -3.90 -13.61
N GLY A 10 -4.81 -4.47 -12.41
CA GLY A 10 -5.43 -3.85 -11.23
C GLY A 10 -4.50 -2.95 -10.40
N GLN A 11 -3.29 -2.65 -10.88
CA GLN A 11 -2.31 -1.84 -10.15
C GLN A 11 -2.38 -0.36 -10.52
N ALA A 12 -2.01 0.49 -9.56
CA ALA A 12 -1.73 1.91 -9.78
C ALA A 12 -0.29 2.20 -9.36
N LEU A 13 0.41 2.98 -10.18
CA LEU A 13 1.69 3.55 -9.79
C LEU A 13 1.46 4.96 -9.24
N VAL A 14 2.08 5.24 -8.10
CA VAL A 14 1.93 6.52 -7.40
C VAL A 14 3.28 7.14 -7.09
N ARG A 15 3.35 8.48 -7.13
CA ARG A 15 4.49 9.27 -6.68
C ARG A 15 4.19 9.82 -5.29
N PRO A 16 4.97 9.48 -4.26
CA PRO A 16 4.80 10.07 -2.93
C PRO A 16 4.92 11.60 -2.99
N LEU A 17 3.98 12.28 -2.34
CA LEU A 17 4.03 13.73 -2.10
C LEU A 17 4.50 14.02 -0.69
N MET A 18 4.00 13.26 0.29
CA MET A 18 4.38 13.34 1.70
C MET A 18 4.31 11.93 2.30
N VAL A 19 5.24 11.64 3.21
CA VAL A 19 5.27 10.40 3.98
C VAL A 19 5.47 10.79 5.45
N ALA A 20 4.55 10.36 6.31
CA ALA A 20 4.67 10.55 7.74
C ALA A 20 5.59 9.49 8.36
N PHE A 21 6.05 9.79 9.58
CA PHE A 21 6.96 8.95 10.34
C PHE A 21 6.19 8.21 11.43
N CYS A 22 6.34 6.88 11.45
CA CYS A 22 5.75 6.01 12.45
C CYS A 22 6.85 5.42 13.34
N ASP A 23 6.55 5.17 14.63
CA ASP A 23 7.49 4.50 15.54
C ASP A 23 7.89 3.09 15.04
N LEU A 24 7.02 2.45 14.25
CA LEU A 24 7.33 1.18 13.60
C LEU A 24 8.51 1.31 12.63
N ASP A 25 8.64 2.44 11.93
CA ASP A 25 9.73 2.67 10.98
C ASP A 25 11.10 2.60 11.68
N VAL A 26 11.20 3.07 12.92
CA VAL A 26 12.43 2.98 13.74
C VAL A 26 12.79 1.51 14.01
N ALA A 27 11.82 0.71 14.43
CA ALA A 27 12.04 -0.70 14.70
C ALA A 27 12.50 -1.45 13.43
N LEU A 28 11.91 -1.13 12.28
CA LEU A 28 12.29 -1.69 10.98
C LEU A 28 13.70 -1.28 10.56
N CYS A 29 14.08 -0.01 10.73
CA CYS A 29 15.43 0.49 10.47
C CYS A 29 16.49 -0.19 11.36
N HIS A 30 16.12 -0.65 12.55
CA HIS A 30 16.98 -1.46 13.43
C HIS A 30 16.92 -2.97 13.15
N GLY A 31 16.28 -3.40 12.05
CA GLY A 31 16.18 -4.81 11.67
C GLY A 31 15.26 -5.65 12.55
N ARG A 32 14.33 -5.02 13.29
CA ARG A 32 13.43 -5.70 14.23
C ARG A 32 12.09 -6.13 13.61
N GLY A 33 12.03 -6.31 12.30
CA GLY A 33 10.82 -6.74 11.59
C GLY A 33 11.11 -7.82 10.55
N PRO A 34 10.06 -8.46 9.99
CA PRO A 34 10.20 -9.55 9.02
C PRO A 34 10.58 -9.06 7.60
N LEU A 35 11.14 -7.86 7.47
CA LEU A 35 11.43 -7.24 6.18
C LEU A 35 12.85 -7.61 5.70
N PRO A 36 13.02 -7.94 4.41
CA PRO A 36 14.34 -8.20 3.86
C PRO A 36 15.17 -6.90 3.80
N PRO A 37 16.52 -7.00 3.83
CA PRO A 37 17.39 -5.85 3.59
C PRO A 37 17.09 -5.18 2.25
N GLY A 38 17.13 -3.84 2.22
CA GLY A 38 16.85 -3.05 1.01
C GLY A 38 15.36 -2.80 0.74
N TYR A 39 14.47 -3.22 1.64
CA TYR A 39 13.05 -2.86 1.59
C TYR A 39 12.84 -1.34 1.72
N ALA A 40 11.94 -0.77 0.92
CA ALA A 40 11.58 0.64 1.01
C ALA A 40 10.62 0.90 2.18
N VAL A 41 11.12 1.56 3.23
CA VAL A 41 10.34 1.90 4.44
C VAL A 41 9.43 3.11 4.20
N GLY A 42 8.28 3.13 4.88
CA GLY A 42 7.29 4.21 4.82
C GLY A 42 5.91 3.68 4.42
N HIS A 43 4.92 3.86 5.29
CA HIS A 43 3.58 3.31 5.11
C HIS A 43 2.44 4.30 5.39
N GLU A 44 2.77 5.55 5.72
CA GLU A 44 1.82 6.61 6.01
C GLU A 44 1.94 7.70 4.93
N GLY A 45 1.40 7.43 3.74
CA GLY A 45 1.69 8.23 2.55
C GLY A 45 0.49 8.98 1.96
N LEU A 46 0.71 10.23 1.56
CA LEU A 46 -0.08 10.94 0.56
C LEU A 46 0.68 10.92 -0.78
N ALA A 47 0.00 10.54 -1.85
CA ALA A 47 0.63 10.34 -3.15
C ALA A 47 -0.21 10.88 -4.30
N GLU A 48 0.42 11.03 -5.46
CA GLU A 48 -0.23 11.38 -6.73
C GLU A 48 -0.17 10.17 -7.67
N VAL A 49 -1.29 9.82 -8.29
CA VAL A 49 -1.34 8.73 -9.28
C VAL A 49 -0.61 9.14 -10.56
N VAL A 50 0.37 8.34 -10.99
CA VAL A 50 1.19 8.64 -12.18
C VAL A 50 0.96 7.66 -13.33
N ALA A 51 0.50 6.44 -13.06
CA ALA A 51 0.11 5.47 -14.09
C ALA A 51 -0.91 4.48 -13.53
N LEU A 52 -1.70 3.87 -14.41
CA LEU A 52 -2.76 2.92 -14.07
C LEU A 52 -2.70 1.69 -14.98
N GLY A 53 -3.01 0.52 -14.43
CA GLY A 53 -3.33 -0.66 -15.22
C GLY A 53 -4.74 -0.61 -15.79
N ASP A 54 -5.00 -1.45 -16.81
CA ASP A 54 -6.22 -1.39 -17.64
C ASP A 54 -7.54 -1.66 -16.89
N ASP A 55 -7.48 -2.33 -15.73
CA ASP A 55 -8.65 -2.69 -14.93
C ASP A 55 -8.94 -1.67 -13.82
N VAL A 56 -8.10 -0.66 -13.61
CA VAL A 56 -8.35 0.37 -12.58
C VAL A 56 -9.39 1.38 -13.06
N ARG A 57 -10.49 1.52 -12.32
CA ARG A 57 -11.61 2.41 -12.67
C ARG A 57 -11.95 3.48 -11.63
N ASP A 58 -11.47 3.32 -10.40
CA ASP A 58 -11.88 4.14 -9.26
C ASP A 58 -11.05 5.41 -9.05
N VAL A 59 -9.90 5.53 -9.73
CA VAL A 59 -8.98 6.68 -9.69
C VAL A 59 -8.45 7.00 -11.09
N ARG A 60 -7.87 8.18 -11.25
CA ARG A 60 -7.30 8.68 -12.51
C ARG A 60 -5.87 9.19 -12.29
N VAL A 61 -5.07 9.19 -13.36
CA VAL A 61 -3.75 9.84 -13.34
C VAL A 61 -3.92 11.31 -12.96
N GLY A 62 -3.10 11.78 -12.01
CA GLY A 62 -3.17 13.10 -11.40
C GLY A 62 -3.97 13.19 -10.10
N ASP A 63 -4.76 12.16 -9.74
CA ASP A 63 -5.49 12.15 -8.47
C ASP A 63 -4.52 12.12 -7.28
N ARG A 64 -4.88 12.86 -6.22
CA ARG A 64 -4.21 12.78 -4.91
C ARG A 64 -4.90 11.75 -4.04
N VAL A 65 -4.14 10.78 -3.57
CA VAL A 65 -4.64 9.61 -2.83
C VAL A 65 -3.92 9.45 -1.50
N VAL A 66 -4.63 8.90 -0.52
CA VAL A 66 -4.03 8.35 0.71
C VAL A 66 -3.72 6.88 0.44
N VAL A 67 -2.49 6.45 0.71
CA VAL A 67 -2.08 5.04 0.56
C VAL A 67 -2.19 4.37 1.93
N PRO A 68 -3.18 3.48 2.15
CA PRO A 68 -3.38 2.85 3.44
C PRO A 68 -2.32 1.78 3.70
N PHE A 69 -1.72 1.75 4.90
CA PHE A 69 -0.78 0.69 5.28
C PHE A 69 -1.35 -0.74 5.13
N GLN A 70 -2.63 -0.91 5.45
CA GLN A 70 -3.34 -2.19 5.38
C GLN A 70 -3.92 -2.41 3.98
N ILE A 71 -3.64 -3.58 3.42
CA ILE A 71 -4.19 -4.02 2.14
C ILE A 71 -5.62 -4.52 2.39
N SER A 72 -6.57 -4.06 1.57
CA SER A 72 -7.96 -4.51 1.66
C SER A 72 -8.57 -4.64 0.26
N CYS A 73 -9.55 -5.53 0.09
CA CYS A 73 -10.14 -5.83 -1.22
C CYS A 73 -11.28 -4.90 -1.63
N GLY A 74 -11.75 -4.03 -0.72
CA GLY A 74 -12.89 -3.13 -0.95
C GLY A 74 -14.27 -3.80 -1.06
N THR A 75 -14.34 -5.12 -1.25
CA THR A 75 -15.56 -5.81 -1.69
C THR A 75 -16.07 -6.92 -0.76
N CYS A 76 -15.29 -7.37 0.22
CA CYS A 76 -15.74 -8.36 1.21
C CYS A 76 -16.77 -7.77 2.19
N ARG A 77 -17.38 -8.61 3.03
CA ARG A 77 -18.38 -8.18 4.04
C ARG A 77 -17.81 -7.10 4.96
N GLU A 78 -16.57 -7.27 5.40
CA GLU A 78 -15.87 -6.39 6.33
C GLU A 78 -15.54 -5.04 5.66
N CYS A 79 -15.06 -5.07 4.41
CA CYS A 79 -14.82 -3.84 3.65
C CYS A 79 -16.10 -3.06 3.38
N ARG A 80 -17.19 -3.74 2.96
CA ARG A 80 -18.49 -3.10 2.67
C ARG A 80 -19.15 -2.44 3.88
N ARG A 81 -18.84 -2.89 5.10
CA ARG A 81 -19.30 -2.26 6.36
C ARG A 81 -18.31 -1.24 6.94
N GLY A 82 -17.25 -0.89 6.20
CA GLY A 82 -16.25 0.11 6.60
C GLY A 82 -15.15 -0.38 7.53
N VAL A 83 -15.04 -1.69 7.80
CA VAL A 83 -14.00 -2.27 8.67
C VAL A 83 -12.91 -2.91 7.81
N THR A 84 -12.29 -2.09 6.95
CA THR A 84 -11.31 -2.53 5.94
C THR A 84 -10.04 -3.14 6.55
N GLY A 85 -9.65 -2.72 7.76
CA GLY A 85 -8.53 -3.30 8.50
C GLY A 85 -8.76 -4.75 8.97
N SER A 86 -9.96 -5.28 8.83
CA SER A 86 -10.29 -6.69 9.07
C SER A 86 -10.77 -7.39 7.79
N CYS A 87 -10.21 -7.00 6.64
CA CYS A 87 -10.58 -7.57 5.34
C CYS A 87 -10.50 -9.10 5.35
N GLY A 88 -11.64 -9.77 5.14
CA GLY A 88 -11.74 -11.23 5.13
C GLY A 88 -11.22 -11.91 3.86
N SER A 89 -10.77 -11.15 2.86
CA SER A 89 -10.26 -11.66 1.58
C SER A 89 -8.74 -11.59 1.44
N VAL A 90 -8.04 -11.16 2.49
CA VAL A 90 -6.57 -11.09 2.51
C VAL A 90 -6.03 -11.81 3.75
N PRO A 91 -4.79 -12.31 3.74
CA PRO A 91 -4.18 -12.91 4.91
C PRO A 91 -4.14 -11.97 6.11
N LEU A 92 -4.05 -12.55 7.31
CA LEU A 92 -3.76 -11.78 8.52
C LEU A 92 -2.45 -10.99 8.34
N MET A 93 -2.45 -9.71 8.71
CA MET A 93 -1.34 -8.78 8.51
C MET A 93 -0.97 -8.52 7.04
N ALA A 94 -1.93 -8.64 6.12
CA ALA A 94 -1.78 -8.15 4.75
C ALA A 94 -1.53 -6.62 4.76
N THR A 95 -0.26 -6.26 4.76
CA THR A 95 0.24 -4.89 4.92
C THR A 95 1.43 -4.73 3.99
N TYR A 96 1.65 -3.52 3.49
CA TYR A 96 2.77 -3.26 2.59
C TYR A 96 4.09 -3.70 3.26
N GLY A 97 4.76 -4.67 2.63
CA GLY A 97 6.06 -5.19 3.07
C GLY A 97 6.02 -6.29 4.11
N MET A 98 5.01 -6.34 4.95
CA MET A 98 4.94 -7.28 6.07
C MET A 98 4.00 -8.47 5.81
N ALA A 99 3.22 -8.43 4.73
CA ALA A 99 2.47 -9.60 4.26
C ALA A 99 3.44 -10.67 3.70
N ARG A 100 3.22 -11.94 4.07
CA ARG A 100 3.85 -13.09 3.41
C ARG A 100 3.24 -13.36 2.05
#